data_AF-A0A840Y6K8-F1
#
_entry.id   AF-A0A840Y6K8-F1
#
_cell.length_a   1.000
_cell.length_b   1.000
_cell.length_c   1.000
_cell.angle_alpha   90.00
_cell.angle_beta   90.00
_cell.angle_gamma   90.00
#
_symmetry.space_group_name_H-M   'P 1'
#
loop_
_entity.id
_entity.type
_entity.pdbx_description
1 polymer ?
#
loop_
_entity_poly.entity_id
_entity_poly.type
_entity_poly.pdbx_seq_one_letter_code
_entity_poly.pdbx_strand_id
1 'polypeptide(L)'
;MGMLAANGTIVGQVNAAAAARLIHETKGLAVLDDLEAIGARPGKDGAAFGDLVQWLKVSYNRDTATKVWVDASRNFKVERLNGFGIEVINNTTGVDSILGSRMIRVQTRKMPEAQASGRRGLEPPTSQEMVRLRDELHCWTFDNVGLIAQVYAEVCPSASERAEEIAAPLRVLARISGNPEHSARLEDALARSVGNALNADDPADVLEDPEAVPPKSATEFCGGCGTCPYRSHNCPLMDERLAAEGFRRGRPGN
;
A
#
# COMPACT_ATOMS: atom_id res chain seq x y z
N MET A 1 8.70 9.83 -2.60
CA MET A 1 7.65 10.02 -1.57
C MET A 1 8.21 10.66 -0.30
N GLY A 2 9.22 10.08 0.38
CA GLY A 2 9.73 10.65 1.64
C GLY A 2 10.20 12.11 1.57
N MET A 3 10.76 12.55 0.43
CA MET A 3 11.22 13.94 0.25
C MET A 3 10.10 14.99 0.20
N LEU A 4 8.86 14.60 -0.13
CA LEU A 4 7.71 15.52 -0.17
C LEU A 4 7.02 15.67 1.19
N ALA A 5 7.28 14.77 2.14
CA ALA A 5 6.71 14.83 3.47
C ALA A 5 7.73 15.44 4.45
N ALA A 6 7.21 16.21 5.41
CA ALA A 6 8.01 16.58 6.58
C ALA A 6 8.33 15.29 7.36
N ASN A 7 9.62 15.05 7.60
CA ASN A 7 10.10 13.82 8.22
C ASN A 7 9.53 12.57 7.52
N GLY A 8 9.63 12.46 6.19
CA GLY A 8 9.19 11.24 5.51
C GLY A 8 10.26 10.15 5.54
N THR A 9 9.91 8.95 5.99
CA THR A 9 10.80 7.78 5.96
C THR A 9 10.17 6.59 5.24
N ILE A 10 11.01 5.79 4.60
CA ILE A 10 10.62 4.52 3.96
C ILE A 10 11.39 3.41 4.66
N VAL A 11 10.69 2.37 5.06
CA VAL A 11 11.26 1.22 5.74
C VAL A 11 10.86 -0.05 5.01
N GLY A 12 11.84 -0.89 4.71
CA GLY A 12 11.62 -2.25 4.21
C GLY A 12 11.68 -3.26 5.35
N GLN A 13 12.42 -4.35 5.14
CA GLN A 13 12.48 -5.51 6.05
C GLN A 13 13.20 -5.22 7.39
N VAL A 14 12.54 -4.56 8.32
CA VAL A 14 12.96 -4.40 9.73
C VAL A 14 12.13 -5.30 10.65
N ASN A 15 12.52 -5.44 11.92
CA ASN A 15 11.67 -6.09 12.92
C ASN A 15 10.59 -5.13 13.44
N ALA A 16 9.53 -5.67 14.05
CA ALA A 16 8.37 -4.89 14.47
C ALA A 16 8.70 -3.79 15.50
N ALA A 17 9.61 -4.05 16.44
CA ALA A 17 10.04 -3.05 17.43
C ALA A 17 10.82 -1.89 16.79
N ALA A 18 11.64 -2.16 15.77
CA ALA A 18 12.35 -1.14 15.02
C ALA A 18 11.39 -0.32 14.15
N ALA A 19 10.42 -0.96 13.48
CA ALA A 19 9.35 -0.25 12.79
C ALA A 19 8.58 0.66 13.75
N ALA A 20 8.24 0.16 14.95
CA ALA A 20 7.49 0.93 15.93
C ALA A 20 8.24 2.19 16.40
N ARG A 21 9.52 2.06 16.70
CA ARG A 21 10.38 3.21 17.05
C ARG A 21 10.54 4.18 15.89
N LEU A 22 10.69 3.67 14.67
CA LEU A 22 10.84 4.53 13.50
C LEU A 22 9.60 5.41 13.30
N ILE A 23 8.40 4.82 13.39
CA ILE A 23 7.14 5.58 13.36
C ILE A 23 7.17 6.68 14.44
N HIS A 24 7.56 6.31 15.66
CA HIS A 24 7.62 7.24 16.78
C HIS A 24 8.63 8.39 16.61
N GLU A 25 9.84 8.09 16.13
CA GLU A 25 10.91 9.07 15.95
C GLU A 25 10.61 10.03 14.79
N THR A 26 9.96 9.50 13.76
CA THR A 26 9.67 10.22 12.52
C THR A 26 8.57 11.27 12.73
N LYS A 27 7.52 10.94 13.52
CA LYS A 27 6.37 11.84 13.78
C LYS A 27 5.78 12.48 12.51
N GLY A 28 5.90 11.79 11.39
CA GLY A 28 5.65 12.30 10.04
C GLY A 28 5.07 11.19 9.17
N LEU A 29 5.57 11.06 7.95
CA LEU A 29 5.16 9.98 7.06
C LEU A 29 6.06 8.75 7.26
N ALA A 30 5.47 7.61 7.59
CA ALA A 30 6.15 6.32 7.61
C ALA A 30 5.62 5.41 6.50
N VAL A 31 6.47 5.00 5.56
CA VAL A 31 6.12 4.04 4.51
C VAL A 31 6.68 2.67 4.90
N LEU A 32 5.79 1.73 5.22
CA LEU A 32 6.11 0.33 5.49
C LEU A 32 6.02 -0.45 4.17
N ASP A 33 7.17 -0.80 3.61
CA ASP A 33 7.26 -1.63 2.41
C ASP A 33 7.34 -3.10 2.80
N ASP A 34 6.34 -3.89 2.36
CA ASP A 34 6.21 -5.32 2.63
C ASP A 34 6.00 -5.69 4.10
N LEU A 35 4.80 -5.35 4.62
CA LEU A 35 4.42 -5.64 6.01
C LEU A 35 4.42 -7.13 6.34
N GLU A 36 4.13 -8.00 5.35
CA GLU A 36 4.20 -9.45 5.52
C GLU A 36 5.63 -9.89 5.83
N ALA A 37 6.65 -9.36 5.16
CA ALA A 37 8.05 -9.68 5.46
C ALA A 37 8.50 -9.20 6.85
N ILE A 38 7.87 -8.14 7.40
CA ILE A 38 8.06 -7.72 8.80
C ILE A 38 7.48 -8.78 9.76
N GLY A 39 6.34 -9.39 9.40
CA GLY A 39 5.65 -10.41 10.21
C GLY A 39 6.14 -11.85 10.02
N ALA A 40 6.74 -12.18 8.88
CA ALA A 40 7.13 -13.55 8.51
C ALA A 40 8.40 -14.06 9.21
N ARG A 41 9.02 -13.29 10.11
CA ARG A 41 10.22 -13.72 10.84
C ARG A 41 9.84 -14.67 11.99
N PRO A 42 10.19 -15.97 11.92
CA PRO A 42 9.78 -16.95 12.92
C PRO A 42 10.52 -16.72 14.26
N GLY A 43 9.81 -16.80 15.38
CA GLY A 43 10.39 -16.77 16.73
C GLY A 43 9.75 -15.75 17.69
N LYS A 44 10.55 -15.21 18.62
CA LYS A 44 10.12 -14.22 19.65
C LYS A 44 9.54 -12.92 19.06
N ASP A 45 9.73 -12.68 17.77
CA ASP A 45 9.27 -11.48 17.06
C ASP A 45 7.77 -11.52 16.69
N GLY A 46 7.11 -12.68 16.74
CA GLY A 46 5.68 -12.80 16.41
C GLY A 46 4.75 -12.03 17.36
N ALA A 47 5.07 -11.99 18.65
CA ALA A 47 4.33 -11.18 19.63
C ALA A 47 4.51 -9.67 19.37
N ALA A 48 5.74 -9.25 19.06
CA ALA A 48 6.04 -7.85 18.73
C ALA A 48 5.35 -7.40 17.44
N PHE A 49 5.18 -8.30 16.47
CA PHE A 49 4.40 -8.03 15.26
C PHE A 49 2.91 -7.90 15.56
N GLY A 50 2.34 -8.74 16.42
CA GLY A 50 0.97 -8.59 16.91
C GLY A 50 0.74 -7.24 17.59
N ASP A 51 1.67 -6.79 18.42
CA ASP A 51 1.63 -5.48 19.07
C ASP A 51 1.69 -4.32 18.05
N LEU A 52 2.55 -4.45 17.03
CA LEU A 52 2.64 -3.48 15.93
C LEU A 52 1.32 -3.38 15.17
N VAL A 53 0.73 -4.50 14.75
CA VAL A 53 -0.57 -4.53 14.06
C VAL A 53 -1.66 -3.91 14.92
N GLN A 54 -1.71 -4.25 16.22
CA GLN A 54 -2.66 -3.64 17.16
C GLN A 54 -2.42 -2.14 17.35
N TRP A 55 -1.19 -1.67 17.17
CA TRP A 55 -0.84 -0.26 17.26
C TRP A 55 -1.25 0.50 16.01
N LEU A 56 -0.97 -0.03 14.82
CA LEU A 56 -1.45 0.50 13.53
C LEU A 56 -2.97 0.62 13.48
N LYS A 57 -3.69 -0.31 14.13
CA LYS A 57 -5.15 -0.21 14.26
C LYS A 57 -5.58 1.09 14.98
N VAL A 58 -4.80 1.62 15.91
CA VAL A 58 -5.21 2.78 16.74
C VAL A 58 -4.38 4.03 16.45
N SER A 59 -3.44 3.98 15.50
CA SER A 59 -2.57 5.11 15.14
C SER A 59 -3.31 6.26 14.48
N TYR A 60 -4.47 6.00 13.86
CA TYR A 60 -5.30 7.01 13.22
C TYR A 60 -5.88 8.07 14.19
N ASN A 61 -5.93 7.78 15.51
CA ASN A 61 -6.50 8.68 16.51
C ASN A 61 -5.43 9.09 17.54
N ARG A 62 -5.25 10.40 17.71
CA ARG A 62 -4.22 11.03 18.56
C ARG A 62 -4.26 10.55 20.02
N ASP A 63 -5.44 10.34 20.58
CA ASP A 63 -5.62 9.99 21.99
C ASP A 63 -5.29 8.51 22.24
N THR A 64 -5.48 7.66 21.23
CA THR A 64 -5.24 6.21 21.33
C THR A 64 -3.92 5.75 20.73
N ALA A 65 -3.25 6.59 19.94
CA ALA A 65 -2.01 6.25 19.23
C ALA A 65 -0.78 6.13 20.14
N THR A 66 -0.88 6.44 21.43
CA THR A 66 0.24 6.27 22.36
C THR A 66 0.17 4.90 23.05
N LYS A 67 1.24 4.11 22.93
CA LYS A 67 1.36 2.78 23.59
C LYS A 67 2.65 2.64 24.37
N VAL A 68 2.60 1.82 25.41
CA VAL A 68 3.79 1.37 26.13
C VAL A 68 4.33 0.15 25.39
N TRP A 69 5.60 0.22 25.01
CA TRP A 69 6.31 -0.80 24.27
C TRP A 69 7.40 -1.42 25.15
N VAL A 70 7.48 -2.75 25.15
CA VAL A 70 8.54 -3.49 25.86
C VAL A 70 9.49 -4.07 24.83
N ASP A 71 10.70 -3.54 24.77
CA ASP A 71 11.70 -4.01 23.82
C ASP A 71 12.54 -5.14 24.40
N ALA A 72 12.16 -6.38 24.06
CA ALA A 72 12.92 -7.57 24.44
C ALA A 72 14.37 -7.57 23.88
N SER A 73 14.64 -6.85 22.78
CA SER A 73 15.98 -6.74 22.19
C SER A 73 16.88 -5.73 22.90
N ARG A 74 16.31 -4.84 23.73
CA ARG A 74 17.02 -3.84 24.54
C ARG A 74 16.84 -4.10 26.04
N ASN A 75 17.03 -5.35 26.47
CA ASN A 75 16.97 -5.74 27.88
C ASN A 75 15.62 -5.40 28.55
N PHE A 76 14.51 -5.62 27.83
CA PHE A 76 13.15 -5.32 28.29
C PHE A 76 12.93 -3.84 28.64
N LYS A 77 13.65 -2.94 27.97
CA LYS A 77 13.43 -1.50 28.13
C LYS A 77 11.98 -1.17 27.81
N VAL A 78 11.34 -0.47 28.75
CA VAL A 78 9.97 0.01 28.61
C VAL A 78 10.03 1.43 28.06
N GLU A 79 9.41 1.66 26.91
CA GLU A 79 9.37 2.97 26.25
C GLU A 79 7.91 3.33 25.94
N ARG A 80 7.57 4.61 25.99
CA ARG A 80 6.26 5.11 25.55
C ARG A 80 6.42 5.64 24.13
N LEU A 81 5.80 4.95 23.17
CA LEU A 81 5.85 5.30 21.76
C LEU A 81 4.51 5.94 21.36
N ASN A 82 4.59 6.94 20.49
CA ASN A 82 3.43 7.60 19.88
C ASN A 82 3.47 7.36 18.38
N GLY A 83 2.41 6.76 17.86
CA GLY A 83 2.28 6.37 16.46
C GLY A 83 1.35 7.27 15.67
N PHE A 84 0.92 8.41 16.22
CA PHE A 84 0.01 9.31 15.51
C PHE A 84 0.75 9.93 14.32
N GLY A 85 0.29 9.60 13.11
CA GLY A 85 0.95 9.99 11.88
C GLY A 85 0.25 9.45 10.64
N ILE A 86 0.88 9.65 9.49
CA ILE A 86 0.43 9.01 8.25
C ILE A 86 1.31 7.80 8.02
N GLU A 87 0.69 6.62 8.03
CA GLU A 87 1.33 5.37 7.66
C GLU A 87 0.87 4.93 6.27
N VAL A 88 1.83 4.65 5.39
CA VAL A 88 1.56 4.03 4.09
C VAL A 88 2.07 2.61 4.12
N ILE A 89 1.18 1.66 3.89
CA ILE A 89 1.53 0.23 3.91
C ILE A 89 1.45 -0.28 2.48
N ASN A 90 2.59 -0.74 1.95
CA ASN A 90 2.66 -1.42 0.65
C ASN A 90 2.61 -2.94 0.83
N ASN A 91 2.10 -3.64 -0.20
CA ASN A 91 1.82 -5.08 -0.19
C ASN A 91 0.89 -5.51 0.96
N THR A 92 -0.41 -5.22 0.81
CA THR A 92 -1.45 -5.50 1.83
C THR A 92 -2.12 -6.86 1.66
N THR A 93 -1.56 -7.74 0.83
CA THR A 93 -1.92 -9.16 0.87
C THR A 93 -1.84 -9.59 2.33
N GLY A 94 -2.92 -10.15 2.89
CA GLY A 94 -2.94 -10.55 4.30
C GLY A 94 -3.23 -9.47 5.37
N VAL A 95 -3.62 -8.23 5.03
CA VAL A 95 -4.13 -7.27 6.05
C VAL A 95 -5.46 -7.76 6.63
N ASP A 96 -5.55 -7.85 7.96
CA ASP A 96 -6.75 -8.30 8.65
C ASP A 96 -7.92 -7.31 8.52
N SER A 97 -9.16 -7.80 8.64
CA SER A 97 -10.37 -7.00 8.42
C SER A 97 -10.49 -5.78 9.35
N ILE A 98 -9.95 -5.86 10.58
CA ILE A 98 -9.99 -4.75 11.53
C ILE A 98 -8.98 -3.68 11.13
N LEU A 99 -7.76 -4.05 10.74
CA LEU A 99 -6.79 -3.09 10.23
C LEU A 99 -7.26 -2.49 8.90
N GLY A 100 -7.79 -3.31 7.99
CA GLY A 100 -8.32 -2.88 6.70
C GLY A 100 -9.45 -1.87 6.80
N SER A 101 -10.38 -2.04 7.76
CA SER A 101 -11.45 -1.05 8.03
C SER A 101 -10.95 0.29 8.59
N ARG A 102 -9.66 0.42 8.90
CA ARG A 102 -9.02 1.62 9.41
C ARG A 102 -8.01 2.22 8.42
N MET A 103 -8.09 1.82 7.16
CA MET A 103 -7.20 2.23 6.09
C MET A 103 -7.98 2.74 4.89
N ILE A 104 -7.39 3.67 4.14
CA ILE A 104 -7.84 3.98 2.79
C ILE A 104 -7.09 3.03 1.84
N ARG A 105 -7.80 2.06 1.27
CA ARG A 105 -7.21 1.09 0.35
C ARG A 105 -7.02 1.69 -1.02
N VAL A 106 -5.77 1.82 -1.45
CA VAL A 106 -5.41 2.18 -2.83
C VAL A 106 -5.09 0.91 -3.60
N GLN A 107 -6.00 0.50 -4.49
CA GLN A 107 -5.76 -0.63 -5.38
C GLN A 107 -4.90 -0.19 -6.56
N THR A 108 -3.80 -0.89 -6.81
CA THR A 108 -2.90 -0.63 -7.93
C THR A 108 -2.99 -1.76 -8.93
N ARG A 109 -2.92 -1.43 -10.23
CA ARG A 109 -2.82 -2.41 -11.32
C ARG A 109 -1.62 -2.09 -12.19
N LYS A 110 -1.10 -3.09 -12.90
CA LYS A 110 -0.07 -2.85 -13.91
C LYS A 110 -0.65 -1.88 -14.95
N MET A 111 0.06 -0.78 -15.19
CA MET A 111 -0.37 0.21 -16.18
C MET A 111 -0.42 -0.43 -17.58
N PRO A 112 -1.52 -0.27 -18.34
CA PRO A 112 -1.59 -0.75 -19.73
C PRO A 112 -0.48 -0.14 -20.58
N GLU A 113 0.07 -0.91 -21.52
CA GLU A 113 1.25 -0.52 -22.29
C GLU A 113 1.01 0.75 -23.14
N ALA A 114 -0.20 0.91 -23.68
CA ALA A 114 -0.60 2.11 -24.43
C ALA A 114 -0.61 3.39 -23.57
N GLN A 115 -0.90 3.29 -22.26
CA GLN A 115 -0.80 4.41 -21.33
C GLN A 115 0.64 4.64 -20.86
N ALA A 116 1.41 3.55 -20.70
CA ALA A 116 2.80 3.62 -20.32
C ALA A 116 3.67 4.29 -21.40
N SER A 117 3.39 4.04 -22.68
CA SER A 117 4.10 4.67 -23.80
C SER A 117 3.92 6.18 -23.84
N GLY A 118 2.70 6.68 -23.60
CA GLY A 118 2.40 8.13 -23.52
C GLY A 118 3.03 8.83 -22.31
N ARG A 119 3.56 8.07 -21.36
CA ARG A 119 4.30 8.60 -20.19
C ARG A 119 5.81 8.46 -20.35
N ARG A 120 6.31 7.83 -21.42
CA ARG A 120 7.74 7.76 -21.70
C ARG A 120 8.24 9.17 -22.03
N GLY A 121 9.16 9.69 -21.21
CA GLY A 121 9.71 11.04 -21.37
C GLY A 121 9.20 12.07 -20.35
N LEU A 122 8.30 11.69 -19.44
CA LEU A 122 8.07 12.50 -18.25
C LEU A 122 9.32 12.45 -17.37
N GLU A 123 9.99 13.59 -17.24
CA GLU A 123 11.10 13.73 -16.30
C GLU A 123 10.56 13.80 -14.87
N PRO A 124 11.06 12.96 -13.94
CA PRO A 124 10.69 13.07 -12.55
C PRO A 124 11.21 14.39 -11.98
N PRO A 125 10.50 15.02 -11.02
CA PRO A 125 11.01 16.20 -10.34
C PRO A 125 12.36 15.91 -9.66
N THR A 126 13.26 16.88 -9.72
CA THR A 126 14.55 16.85 -9.04
C THR A 126 14.37 16.87 -7.52
N SER A 127 15.38 16.42 -6.77
CA SER A 127 15.36 16.49 -5.31
C SER A 127 15.17 17.91 -4.79
N GLN A 128 15.72 18.91 -5.48
CA GLN A 128 15.58 20.32 -5.10
C GLN A 128 14.15 20.82 -5.29
N GLU A 129 13.51 20.48 -6.41
CA GLU A 129 12.09 20.80 -6.65
C GLU A 129 11.18 20.13 -5.62
N MET A 130 11.49 18.89 -5.24
CA MET A 130 10.73 18.15 -4.24
C MET A 130 10.85 18.79 -2.84
N VAL A 131 12.06 19.21 -2.45
CA VAL A 131 12.29 19.94 -1.19
C VAL A 131 11.55 21.27 -1.20
N ARG A 132 11.65 22.03 -2.29
CA ARG A 132 10.94 23.30 -2.44
C ARG A 132 9.43 23.13 -2.34
N LEU A 133 8.86 22.16 -3.05
CA LEU A 133 7.43 21.86 -3.01
C LEU A 133 6.98 21.46 -1.60
N ARG A 134 7.76 20.63 -0.89
CA ARG A 134 7.49 20.29 0.51
C ARG A 134 7.41 21.55 1.38
N ASP A 135 8.40 22.43 1.25
CA ASP A 135 8.47 23.65 2.08
C ASP A 135 7.32 24.61 1.75
N GLU A 136 6.96 24.75 0.47
CA GLU A 136 5.79 25.52 0.03
C GLU A 136 4.48 24.96 0.61
N LEU A 137 4.27 23.63 0.55
CA LEU A 137 3.11 22.96 1.15
C LEU A 137 3.08 23.13 2.68
N HIS A 138 4.24 23.07 3.32
CA HIS A 138 4.36 23.25 4.77
C HIS A 138 3.97 24.66 5.19
N CYS A 139 4.57 25.68 4.57
CA CYS A 139 4.23 27.09 4.82
C CYS A 139 2.75 27.36 4.55
N TRP A 140 2.23 26.91 3.41
CA TRP A 140 0.82 27.06 3.07
C TRP A 140 -0.10 26.46 4.15
N THR A 141 0.24 25.28 4.66
CA THR A 141 -0.56 24.64 5.72
C THR A 141 -0.60 25.50 6.98
N PHE A 142 0.53 26.06 7.41
CA PHE A 142 0.60 26.91 8.60
C PHE A 142 -0.12 28.25 8.43
N ASP A 143 -0.02 28.84 7.25
CA ASP A 143 -0.71 30.10 6.94
C ASP A 143 -2.24 29.91 6.87
N ASN A 144 -2.72 28.68 6.63
CA ASN A 144 -4.13 28.37 6.43
C ASN A 144 -4.74 27.47 7.52
N VAL A 145 -4.11 27.33 8.69
CA VAL A 145 -4.62 26.46 9.78
C VAL A 145 -6.06 26.78 10.17
N GLY A 146 -6.43 28.07 10.22
CA GLY A 146 -7.80 28.48 10.55
C GLY A 146 -8.82 27.99 9.51
N LEU A 147 -8.50 28.11 8.23
CA LEU A 147 -9.33 27.60 7.13
C LEU A 147 -9.44 26.08 7.19
N ILE A 148 -8.32 25.38 7.40
CA ILE A 148 -8.29 23.91 7.51
C ILE A 148 -9.18 23.46 8.67
N ALA A 149 -9.06 24.09 9.84
CA ALA A 149 -9.87 23.76 11.01
C ALA A 149 -11.37 24.02 10.78
N GLN A 150 -11.71 25.14 10.15
CA GLN A 150 -13.09 25.46 9.78
C GLN A 150 -13.66 24.39 8.84
N VAL A 151 -12.98 24.10 7.72
CA VAL A 151 -13.46 23.13 6.73
C VAL A 151 -13.52 21.72 7.32
N TYR A 152 -12.58 21.35 8.19
CA TYR A 152 -12.62 20.06 8.89
C TYR A 152 -13.89 19.94 9.75
N ALA A 153 -14.27 20.97 10.50
CA ALA A 153 -15.49 20.96 11.30
C ALA A 153 -16.77 20.85 10.46
N GLU A 154 -16.76 21.35 9.22
CA GLU A 154 -17.85 21.19 8.26
C GLU A 154 -17.90 19.79 7.63
N VAL A 155 -16.74 19.19 7.35
CA VAL A 155 -16.61 17.88 6.70
C VAL A 155 -16.84 16.72 7.67
N CYS A 156 -16.41 16.86 8.92
CA CYS A 156 -16.40 15.81 9.94
C CYS A 156 -17.02 16.35 11.23
N PRO A 157 -18.36 16.45 11.32
CA PRO A 157 -19.03 16.84 12.56
C PRO A 157 -18.81 15.78 13.64
N SER A 158 -18.98 16.16 14.91
CA SER A 158 -18.57 15.43 16.13
C SER A 158 -19.12 14.00 16.31
N ALA A 159 -20.00 13.51 15.43
CA ALA A 159 -20.63 12.20 15.48
C ALA A 159 -20.43 11.43 14.15
N SER A 160 -19.22 11.50 13.60
CA SER A 160 -18.84 10.82 12.37
C SER A 160 -18.48 9.35 12.61
N GLU A 161 -18.77 8.49 11.65
CA GLU A 161 -18.28 7.12 11.64
C GLU A 161 -16.75 7.10 11.48
N ARG A 162 -16.09 6.04 11.98
CA ARG A 162 -14.61 5.94 11.91
C ARG A 162 -14.06 6.10 10.49
N ALA A 163 -14.74 5.51 9.50
CA ALA A 163 -14.32 5.62 8.11
C ALA A 163 -14.37 7.07 7.59
N GLU A 164 -15.31 7.86 8.10
CA GLU A 164 -15.42 9.28 7.77
C GLU A 164 -14.31 10.09 8.43
N GLU A 165 -13.96 9.79 9.69
CA GLU A 165 -12.82 10.41 10.38
C GLU A 165 -11.51 10.19 9.61
N ILE A 166 -11.30 8.95 9.13
CA ILE A 166 -10.10 8.57 8.38
C ILE A 166 -10.04 9.29 7.01
N ALA A 167 -11.19 9.46 6.35
CA ALA A 167 -11.27 10.12 5.05
C ALA A 167 -11.30 11.67 5.16
N ALA A 168 -11.64 12.22 6.33
CA ALA A 168 -11.85 13.65 6.52
C ALA A 168 -10.67 14.53 6.07
N PRO A 169 -9.38 14.21 6.37
CA PRO A 169 -8.27 15.02 5.89
C PRO A 169 -8.22 15.16 4.36
N LEU A 170 -8.53 14.08 3.62
CA LEU A 170 -8.55 14.13 2.14
C LEU A 170 -9.72 14.99 1.63
N ARG A 171 -10.89 14.87 2.26
CA ARG A 171 -12.06 15.67 1.90
C ARG A 171 -11.85 17.16 2.15
N VAL A 172 -11.17 17.50 3.24
CA VAL A 172 -10.76 18.88 3.54
C VAL A 172 -9.85 19.42 2.44
N LEU A 173 -8.82 18.65 2.05
CA LEU A 173 -7.91 19.06 0.97
C LEU A 173 -8.65 19.21 -0.38
N ALA A 174 -9.53 18.26 -0.72
CA ALA A 174 -10.32 18.34 -1.96
C ALA A 174 -11.22 19.58 -1.98
N ARG A 175 -11.86 19.91 -0.85
CA ARG A 175 -12.71 21.09 -0.70
C ARG A 175 -11.91 22.40 -0.79
N ILE A 176 -10.77 22.48 -0.10
CA ILE A 176 -9.92 23.69 -0.12
C ILE A 176 -9.29 23.90 -1.50
N SER A 177 -9.06 22.84 -2.27
CA SER A 177 -8.55 22.96 -3.64
C SER A 177 -9.47 23.77 -4.57
N GLY A 178 -10.74 23.98 -4.21
CA GLY A 178 -11.70 24.79 -4.97
C GLY A 178 -12.14 24.16 -6.30
N ASN A 179 -11.66 22.96 -6.63
CA ASN A 179 -12.04 22.25 -7.84
C ASN A 179 -13.09 21.17 -7.52
N PRO A 180 -14.34 21.31 -8.03
CA PRO A 180 -15.39 20.30 -7.83
C PRO A 180 -15.00 18.91 -8.35
N GLU A 181 -14.16 18.83 -9.39
CA GLU A 181 -13.68 17.56 -9.95
C GLU A 181 -12.85 16.78 -8.93
N HIS A 182 -12.03 17.45 -8.11
CA HIS A 182 -11.23 16.79 -7.09
C HIS A 182 -12.10 16.13 -6.02
N SER A 183 -13.20 16.79 -5.64
CA SER A 183 -14.15 16.25 -4.66
C SER A 183 -14.88 15.04 -5.23
N ALA A 184 -15.37 15.13 -6.47
CA ALA A 184 -16.03 14.00 -7.14
C ALA A 184 -15.11 12.79 -7.28
N ARG A 185 -13.89 12.99 -7.77
CA ARG A 185 -12.90 11.92 -7.94
C ARG A 185 -12.46 11.28 -6.63
N LEU A 186 -12.41 12.06 -5.55
CA LEU A 186 -12.11 11.55 -4.22
C LEU A 186 -13.23 10.63 -3.73
N GLU A 187 -14.49 11.06 -3.79
CA GLU A 187 -15.61 10.22 -3.34
C GLU A 187 -15.72 8.93 -4.17
N ASP A 188 -15.51 9.00 -5.49
CA ASP A 188 -15.44 7.81 -6.35
C ASP A 188 -14.32 6.85 -5.91
N ALA A 189 -13.16 7.38 -5.51
CA ALA A 189 -12.04 6.58 -5.03
C ALA A 189 -12.31 5.97 -3.65
N LEU A 190 -12.92 6.72 -2.74
CA LEU A 190 -13.30 6.23 -1.41
C LEU A 190 -14.37 5.14 -1.52
N ALA A 191 -15.36 5.30 -2.39
CA ALA A 191 -16.38 4.27 -2.65
C ALA A 191 -15.74 2.95 -3.12
N ARG A 192 -14.76 3.02 -4.04
CA ARG A 192 -13.98 1.85 -4.48
C ARG A 192 -13.13 1.22 -3.37
N SER A 193 -12.72 1.99 -2.37
CA SER A 193 -11.93 1.47 -1.24
C SER A 193 -12.77 0.65 -0.24
N VAL A 194 -14.08 0.90 -0.18
CA VAL A 194 -15.06 0.20 0.68
C VAL A 194 -15.60 -1.05 -0.03
N GLY A 195 -15.72 -1.00 -1.37
CA GLY A 195 -16.08 -2.14 -2.20
C GLY A 195 -15.09 -3.29 -2.04
N ASN A 196 -15.63 -4.50 -1.95
CA ASN A 196 -14.92 -5.77 -1.80
C ASN A 196 -13.63 -5.86 -2.61
N ALA A 197 -12.68 -6.64 -2.07
CA ALA A 197 -11.48 -7.06 -2.77
C ALA A 197 -11.85 -7.48 -4.20
N LEU A 198 -11.41 -6.70 -5.21
CA LEU A 198 -11.37 -7.22 -6.56
C LEU A 198 -10.55 -8.50 -6.48
N ASN A 199 -11.25 -9.62 -6.62
CA ASN A 199 -10.60 -10.89 -6.72
C ASN A 199 -10.01 -10.90 -8.12
N ALA A 200 -8.71 -10.61 -8.24
CA ALA A 200 -8.06 -10.53 -9.55
C ALA A 200 -8.15 -11.84 -10.35
N ASP A 201 -8.56 -12.93 -9.69
CA ASP A 201 -8.83 -14.25 -10.25
C ASP A 201 -10.32 -14.55 -10.51
N ASP A 202 -11.26 -13.63 -10.20
CA ASP A 202 -12.68 -13.81 -10.51
C ASP A 202 -13.05 -13.10 -11.84
N PRO A 203 -13.32 -13.86 -12.91
CA PRO A 203 -13.62 -13.30 -14.23
C PRO A 203 -14.93 -12.51 -14.27
N ALA A 204 -15.84 -12.64 -13.30
CA ALA A 204 -17.07 -11.85 -13.27
C ALA A 204 -16.81 -10.37 -12.92
N ASP A 205 -15.94 -10.10 -11.94
CA ASP A 205 -15.56 -8.75 -11.51
C ASP A 205 -14.77 -7.97 -12.58
N VAL A 206 -14.12 -8.70 -13.49
CA VAL A 206 -13.36 -8.12 -14.63
C VAL A 206 -14.28 -7.66 -15.76
N LEU A 207 -15.48 -8.25 -15.89
CA LEU A 207 -16.41 -7.99 -17.01
C LEU A 207 -17.29 -6.75 -16.80
N GLU A 208 -17.40 -6.22 -15.58
CA GLU A 208 -18.16 -5.02 -15.28
C GLU A 208 -17.33 -3.71 -15.43
N ASP A 209 -16.02 -3.79 -15.65
CA ASP A 209 -15.16 -2.63 -15.93
C ASP A 209 -15.21 -2.27 -17.45
N PRO A 210 -15.79 -1.13 -17.85
CA PRO A 210 -15.91 -0.74 -19.26
C PRO A 210 -14.56 -0.46 -19.96
N GLU A 211 -13.42 -0.54 -19.26
CA GLU A 211 -12.06 -0.43 -19.81
C GLU A 211 -11.27 -1.76 -19.86
N ALA A 212 -11.93 -2.92 -19.70
CA ALA A 212 -11.25 -4.22 -19.74
C ALA A 212 -10.51 -4.46 -21.08
N VAL A 213 -9.19 -4.64 -20.98
CA VAL A 213 -8.28 -5.02 -22.07
C VAL A 213 -8.77 -6.33 -22.72
N PRO A 214 -8.79 -6.46 -24.07
CA PRO A 214 -9.29 -7.65 -24.72
C PRO A 214 -8.54 -8.91 -24.25
N PRO A 215 -9.25 -10.04 -24.02
CA PRO A 215 -8.65 -11.25 -23.50
C PRO A 215 -7.58 -11.76 -24.45
N LYS A 216 -6.41 -12.12 -23.88
CA LYS A 216 -5.33 -12.77 -24.63
C LYS A 216 -5.80 -14.11 -25.16
N SER A 217 -5.42 -14.42 -26.40
CA SER A 217 -5.83 -15.66 -27.06
C SER A 217 -5.30 -16.90 -26.32
N ALA A 218 -6.11 -17.97 -26.31
CA ALA A 218 -5.79 -19.25 -25.64
C ALA A 218 -4.44 -19.86 -26.06
N THR A 219 -3.89 -19.44 -27.20
CA THR A 219 -2.57 -19.87 -27.69
C THR A 219 -1.39 -19.24 -26.96
N GLU A 220 -1.58 -18.16 -26.19
CA GLU A 220 -0.51 -17.56 -25.36
C GLU A 220 -0.28 -18.29 -24.03
N PHE A 221 -1.25 -19.09 -23.55
CA PHE A 221 -1.15 -19.74 -22.24
C PHE A 221 -0.23 -20.98 -22.25
N CYS A 222 -0.07 -21.65 -23.40
CA CYS A 222 0.65 -22.92 -23.48
C CYS A 222 1.85 -22.82 -24.45
N GLY A 223 3.04 -22.51 -23.91
CA GLY A 223 4.31 -22.47 -24.64
C GLY A 223 4.95 -23.84 -24.93
N GLY A 224 4.15 -24.92 -24.94
CA GLY A 224 4.62 -26.30 -25.13
C GLY A 224 5.03 -27.03 -23.84
N CYS A 225 5.22 -28.35 -23.92
CA CYS A 225 5.60 -29.18 -22.78
C CYS A 225 6.99 -28.85 -22.23
N GLY A 226 7.88 -28.29 -23.05
CA GLY A 226 9.21 -27.83 -22.63
C GLY A 226 9.20 -26.69 -21.59
N THR A 227 8.18 -25.84 -21.62
CA THR A 227 8.02 -24.68 -20.71
C THR A 227 6.86 -24.83 -19.73
N CYS A 228 6.25 -26.02 -19.67
CA CYS A 228 5.07 -26.27 -18.85
C CYS A 228 5.40 -26.11 -17.35
N PRO A 229 4.69 -25.24 -16.61
CA PRO A 229 4.95 -25.01 -15.18
C PRO A 229 4.63 -26.23 -14.31
N TYR A 230 3.84 -27.19 -14.82
CA TYR A 230 3.47 -28.42 -14.14
C TYR A 230 4.36 -29.62 -14.48
N ARG A 231 5.51 -29.40 -15.11
CA ARG A 231 6.47 -30.45 -15.53
C ARG A 231 6.90 -31.39 -14.41
N SER A 232 6.95 -30.91 -13.17
CA SER A 232 7.30 -31.69 -11.98
C SER A 232 6.23 -32.68 -11.52
N HIS A 233 5.01 -32.64 -12.08
CA HIS A 233 3.88 -33.43 -11.61
C HIS A 233 3.66 -34.75 -12.40
N ASN A 234 4.70 -35.30 -13.03
CA ASN A 234 4.68 -36.60 -13.73
C ASN A 234 3.51 -36.75 -14.72
N CYS A 235 3.40 -35.83 -15.69
CA CYS A 235 2.39 -35.93 -16.73
C CYS A 235 2.65 -37.16 -17.63
N PRO A 236 1.69 -38.10 -17.77
CA PRO A 236 1.90 -39.38 -18.47
C PRO A 236 2.09 -39.24 -19.99
N LEU A 237 1.76 -38.08 -20.56
CA LEU A 237 1.87 -37.80 -22.00
C LEU A 237 3.07 -36.91 -22.35
N MET A 238 3.88 -36.54 -21.36
CA MET A 238 4.93 -35.53 -21.52
C MET A 238 6.06 -35.97 -22.45
N ASP A 239 6.47 -37.23 -22.39
CA ASP A 239 7.59 -37.71 -23.21
C ASP A 239 7.20 -37.82 -24.70
N GLU A 240 5.97 -38.25 -25.00
CA GLU A 240 5.43 -38.27 -26.38
C GLU A 240 5.31 -36.86 -26.96
N ARG A 241 4.84 -35.92 -26.14
CA ARG A 241 4.70 -34.51 -26.52
C ARG A 241 6.05 -33.83 -26.75
N LEU A 242 7.04 -34.05 -25.87
CA LEU A 242 8.39 -33.51 -26.05
C LEU A 242 9.09 -34.08 -27.29
N ALA A 243 8.80 -35.34 -27.65
CA ALA A 243 9.28 -35.96 -28.88
C ALA A 243 8.63 -35.33 -30.12
N ALA A 244 7.32 -35.09 -30.10
CA ALA A 244 6.59 -34.40 -31.17
C ALA A 244 7.00 -32.92 -31.31
N GLU A 245 7.34 -32.25 -30.20
CA GLU A 245 7.84 -30.87 -30.15
C GLU A 245 9.32 -30.77 -30.57
N GLY A 246 10.01 -31.88 -30.89
CA GLY A 246 11.38 -31.89 -31.41
C GLY A 246 12.47 -31.59 -30.37
N PHE A 247 12.16 -31.62 -29.08
CA PHE A 247 13.06 -31.23 -28.00
C PHE A 247 14.06 -32.35 -27.67
N ARG A 248 15.31 -32.26 -28.15
CA ARG A 248 16.38 -33.22 -27.79
C ARG A 248 16.97 -32.85 -26.42
N ARG A 249 16.94 -33.77 -25.44
CA ARG A 249 17.63 -33.59 -24.14
C ARG A 249 19.12 -33.35 -24.38
N GLY A 250 19.59 -32.13 -24.14
CA GLY A 250 21.02 -31.82 -24.07
C GLY A 250 21.68 -32.61 -22.94
N ARG A 251 22.77 -33.29 -23.25
CA ARG A 251 23.63 -34.02 -22.29
C ARG A 251 24.24 -32.99 -21.33
N PRO A 252 24.27 -33.20 -20.00
CA PRO A 252 25.04 -32.34 -19.11
C PRO A 252 26.53 -32.52 -19.44
N GLY A 253 27.21 -31.40 -19.71
CA GLY A 253 28.64 -31.35 -20.00
C GLY A 253 29.50 -31.63 -18.77
N ASN A 254 30.70 -32.14 -19.04
CA ASN A 254 31.85 -32.21 -18.11
C ASN A 254 32.17 -30.86 -17.47
#